data_AF-A0A915LG42-F1
#
_entry.id   AF-A0A915LG42-F1
#
_cell.length_a   1.000
_cell.length_b   1.000
_cell.length_c   1.000
_cell.angle_alpha   90.00
_cell.angle_beta   90.00
_cell.angle_gamma   90.00
#
_symmetry.space_group_name_H-M   'P 1'
#
loop_
_entity.id
_entity.type
_entity.pdbx_description
1 polymer ?
#
loop_
_entity_poly.entity_id
_entity_poly.type
_entity_poly.pdbx_seq_one_letter_code
_entity_poly.pdbx_strand_id
1 'polypeptide(L)'
;MVLDSDIIKFLIASDIHAGYGENKQYIGNDSFESLREVLSNAKEAKNHPSRETQLKVVRLLRTYCTKGEKPDLDFVSDPTINFQHSNFPSVNYLDDNLCITVPIFTIHGNHDDLSGKGLSALDVLHESGLLNLFGKYSDLDQLEVAPILLKRGCTKIALYGIGSQRDDRLARAFSKGKIKFKRPEEDDWFYILVLHQNRPPRSKLRSTKSHVSFKCIPDFFDVVIWGHEHECLIDPDFKSFDVNGQNKSFYIIQPGSTVATALSTEEAKRKHIGIM
;
A
#
# COMPACT_ATOMS: atom_id res chain seq x y z
N MET A 1 -26.07 -10.76 -11.92
CA MET A 1 -25.12 -11.82 -11.53
C MET A 1 -23.74 -11.26 -11.80
N VAL A 2 -22.83 -11.31 -10.84
CA VAL A 2 -21.43 -10.91 -11.07
C VAL A 2 -20.76 -12.07 -11.80
N LEU A 3 -20.21 -11.83 -13.00
CA LEU A 3 -19.43 -12.84 -13.72
C LEU A 3 -18.03 -12.89 -13.11
N ASP A 4 -17.37 -14.04 -13.10
CA ASP A 4 -15.97 -14.13 -12.61
C ASP A 4 -15.01 -13.24 -13.44
N SER A 5 -15.36 -12.98 -14.71
CA SER A 5 -14.70 -12.01 -15.58
C SER A 5 -14.84 -10.55 -15.16
N ASP A 6 -15.77 -10.23 -14.25
CA ASP A 6 -15.95 -8.89 -13.70
C ASP A 6 -15.33 -8.76 -12.29
N ILE A 7 -14.78 -9.83 -11.72
CA ILE A 7 -14.23 -9.80 -10.35
C ILE A 7 -12.74 -9.46 -10.40
N ILE A 8 -12.34 -8.39 -9.74
CA ILE A 8 -10.92 -8.09 -9.48
C ILE A 8 -10.62 -8.58 -8.06
N LYS A 9 -9.67 -9.51 -7.93
CA LYS A 9 -9.23 -10.04 -6.64
C LYS A 9 -7.93 -9.36 -6.22
N PHE A 10 -7.93 -8.73 -5.06
CA PHE A 10 -6.73 -8.16 -4.46
C PHE A 10 -6.28 -9.04 -3.30
N LEU A 11 -5.01 -9.45 -3.29
CA LEU A 11 -4.39 -9.82 -2.02
C LEU A 11 -3.90 -8.56 -1.31
N ILE A 12 -4.28 -8.40 -0.06
CA ILE A 12 -3.91 -7.28 0.80
C ILE A 12 -2.97 -7.77 1.91
N ALA A 13 -1.79 -7.16 1.97
CA ALA A 13 -0.81 -7.34 3.04
C ALA A 13 -0.12 -5.99 3.33
N SER A 14 0.39 -5.81 4.55
CA SER A 14 1.12 -4.61 4.97
C SER A 14 2.25 -5.00 5.93
N ASP A 15 3.21 -4.09 6.14
CA ASP A 15 4.24 -4.19 7.17
C ASP A 15 4.91 -5.57 7.21
N ILE A 16 5.40 -6.01 6.04
CA ILE A 16 5.97 -7.36 5.88
C ILE A 16 7.35 -7.46 6.55
N HIS A 17 8.10 -6.36 6.61
CA HIS A 17 9.40 -6.25 7.27
C HIS A 17 10.43 -7.31 6.84
N ALA A 18 10.50 -7.65 5.54
CA ALA A 18 11.41 -8.67 5.01
C ALA A 18 12.88 -8.43 5.40
N GLY A 19 13.52 -9.38 6.11
CA GLY A 19 14.85 -9.19 6.68
C GLY A 19 14.82 -8.67 8.13
N TYR A 20 13.67 -8.60 8.79
CA TYR A 20 13.61 -8.46 10.25
C TYR A 20 14.22 -9.71 10.89
N GLY A 21 15.14 -9.46 11.84
CA GLY A 21 15.82 -10.53 12.57
C GLY A 21 16.93 -11.24 11.81
N GLU A 22 17.30 -10.85 10.57
CA GLU A 22 18.20 -11.63 9.69
C GLU A 22 19.52 -12.08 10.34
N ASN A 23 20.09 -11.29 11.26
CA ASN A 23 21.33 -11.60 11.95
C ASN A 23 21.15 -12.44 13.24
N LYS A 24 19.92 -12.86 13.57
CA LYS A 24 19.60 -13.64 14.77
C LYS A 24 19.51 -15.13 14.43
N GLN A 25 20.21 -15.95 15.20
CA GLN A 25 20.33 -17.40 14.98
C GLN A 25 18.98 -18.14 14.84
N TYR A 26 17.98 -17.79 15.66
CA TYR A 26 16.73 -18.55 15.75
C TYR A 26 15.56 -17.97 14.94
N ILE A 27 15.59 -16.67 14.61
CA ILE A 27 14.47 -15.98 13.94
C ILE A 27 14.89 -15.30 12.63
N GLY A 28 16.12 -15.56 12.16
CA GLY A 28 16.68 -14.90 10.98
C GLY A 28 15.96 -15.20 9.68
N ASN A 29 15.23 -16.32 9.62
CA ASN A 29 14.43 -16.69 8.46
C ASN A 29 12.94 -16.34 8.57
N ASP A 30 12.44 -15.95 9.75
CA ASP A 30 11.00 -15.79 10.00
C ASP A 30 10.36 -14.78 9.04
N SER A 31 10.96 -13.60 8.89
CA SER A 31 10.45 -12.60 7.96
C SER A 31 10.51 -13.06 6.49
N PHE A 32 11.45 -13.95 6.13
CA PHE A 32 11.53 -14.51 4.78
C PHE A 32 10.55 -15.65 4.54
N GLU A 33 10.26 -16.48 5.54
CA GLU A 33 9.24 -17.53 5.45
C GLU A 33 7.83 -16.93 5.51
N SER A 34 7.58 -15.94 6.37
CA SER A 34 6.35 -15.14 6.34
C SER A 34 6.20 -14.45 4.99
N LEU A 35 7.27 -13.84 4.48
CA LEU A 35 7.29 -13.32 3.12
C LEU A 35 6.91 -14.47 2.18
N ARG A 36 7.63 -15.60 2.13
CA ARG A 36 7.32 -16.73 1.25
C ARG A 36 5.84 -17.18 1.30
N GLU A 37 5.23 -17.28 2.49
CA GLU A 37 3.81 -17.63 2.68
C GLU A 37 2.88 -16.55 2.12
N VAL A 38 3.17 -15.30 2.47
CA VAL A 38 2.51 -14.13 1.90
C VAL A 38 2.67 -14.18 0.39
N LEU A 39 3.82 -14.58 -0.18
CA LEU A 39 4.11 -14.60 -1.62
C LEU A 39 3.55 -15.77 -2.40
N SER A 40 3.39 -16.92 -1.77
CA SER A 40 2.49 -17.95 -2.29
C SER A 40 1.05 -17.41 -2.40
N ASN A 41 0.76 -16.26 -1.79
CA ASN A 41 -0.49 -15.53 -1.87
C ASN A 41 -0.38 -14.04 -2.43
N ALA A 42 0.83 -13.42 -2.62
CA ALA A 42 1.28 -12.05 -3.06
C ALA A 42 1.97 -11.07 -2.01
N LYS A 43 2.87 -10.10 -2.41
CA LYS A 43 4.25 -9.80 -1.84
C LYS A 43 4.73 -8.34 -1.50
N GLU A 44 5.68 -8.12 -0.52
CA GLU A 44 6.73 -7.02 -0.48
C GLU A 44 7.81 -6.97 0.69
N ALA A 45 8.75 -5.98 0.72
CA ALA A 45 10.08 -5.94 1.42
C ALA A 45 10.41 -4.76 2.41
N LYS A 46 11.68 -4.55 2.85
CA LYS A 46 12.15 -3.68 3.98
C LYS A 46 13.26 -2.67 3.61
N ASN A 47 13.50 -1.65 4.45
CA ASN A 47 14.60 -0.68 4.37
C ASN A 47 16.05 -1.17 4.51
N HIS A 48 16.96 -0.47 3.79
CA HIS A 48 18.39 -0.80 3.64
C HIS A 48 18.67 -2.30 3.73
N PRO A 49 17.94 -3.11 2.96
CA PRO A 49 18.00 -4.54 3.09
C PRO A 49 19.42 -4.99 2.79
N SER A 50 19.93 -5.96 3.56
CA SER A 50 21.21 -6.59 3.22
C SER A 50 21.16 -7.10 1.79
N ARG A 51 22.33 -7.23 1.13
CA ARG A 51 22.40 -7.83 -0.22
C ARG A 51 21.73 -9.20 -0.26
N GLU A 52 21.78 -9.95 0.84
CA GLU A 52 21.09 -11.23 0.99
C GLU A 52 19.56 -11.05 1.03
N THR A 53 19.05 -10.11 1.82
CA THR A 53 17.62 -9.75 1.86
C THR A 53 17.12 -9.36 0.47
N GLN A 54 17.83 -8.45 -0.21
CA GLN A 54 17.49 -8.00 -1.57
C GLN A 54 17.41 -9.18 -2.54
N LEU A 55 18.43 -10.05 -2.52
CA LEU A 55 18.48 -11.20 -3.41
C LEU A 55 17.35 -12.21 -3.13
N LYS A 56 17.03 -12.46 -1.85
CA LYS A 56 15.90 -13.32 -1.45
C LYS A 56 14.58 -12.75 -1.96
N VAL A 57 14.33 -11.47 -1.72
CA VAL A 57 13.12 -10.76 -2.20
C VAL A 57 13.00 -10.83 -3.71
N VAL A 58 14.06 -10.54 -4.47
CA VAL A 58 14.06 -10.60 -5.95
C VAL A 58 13.78 -12.01 -6.45
N ARG A 59 14.46 -13.03 -5.89
CA ARG A 59 14.24 -14.45 -6.26
C ARG A 59 12.79 -14.85 -6.05
N LEU A 60 12.26 -14.47 -4.91
CA LEU A 60 10.90 -14.74 -4.51
C LEU A 60 9.88 -14.00 -5.42
N LEU A 61 10.08 -12.71 -5.70
CA LEU A 61 9.30 -11.91 -6.65
C LEU A 61 9.25 -12.57 -8.03
N ARG A 62 10.41 -12.92 -8.59
CA ARG A 62 10.48 -13.64 -9.88
C ARG A 62 9.77 -14.99 -9.83
N THR A 63 9.94 -15.77 -8.77
CA THR A 63 9.36 -17.13 -8.68
C THR A 63 7.84 -17.14 -8.78
N TYR A 64 7.14 -16.26 -8.06
CA TYR A 64 5.66 -16.28 -8.02
C TYR A 64 4.95 -15.20 -8.85
N CYS A 65 5.64 -14.19 -9.39
CA CYS A 65 4.98 -13.11 -10.14
C CYS A 65 5.30 -13.10 -11.63
N THR A 66 6.16 -13.99 -12.13
CA THR A 66 6.59 -13.98 -13.54
C THR A 66 6.42 -15.30 -14.26
N LYS A 67 5.43 -16.11 -13.86
CA LYS A 67 5.19 -17.44 -14.43
C LYS A 67 3.71 -17.62 -14.76
N GLY A 68 3.39 -17.68 -16.05
CA GLY A 68 2.03 -17.83 -16.55
C GLY A 68 1.64 -16.74 -17.55
N GLU A 69 0.34 -16.49 -17.66
CA GLU A 69 -0.23 -15.49 -18.57
C GLU A 69 -0.28 -14.10 -17.93
N LYS A 70 -0.26 -13.05 -18.76
CA LYS A 70 -0.46 -11.68 -18.29
C LYS A 70 -1.83 -11.56 -17.60
N PRO A 71 -1.96 -10.72 -16.56
CA PRO A 71 -3.23 -10.52 -15.88
C PRO A 71 -4.27 -9.94 -16.85
N ASP A 72 -5.49 -10.44 -16.76
CA ASP A 72 -6.69 -9.87 -17.39
C ASP A 72 -7.13 -8.65 -16.55
N LEU A 73 -6.43 -7.54 -16.72
CA LEU A 73 -6.62 -6.29 -15.99
C LEU A 73 -6.19 -5.11 -16.87
N ASP A 74 -7.11 -4.19 -17.15
CA ASP A 74 -6.83 -3.00 -17.94
C ASP A 74 -6.31 -1.88 -17.02
N PHE A 75 -5.23 -1.22 -17.43
CA PHE A 75 -4.76 0.04 -16.85
C PHE A 75 -5.25 1.20 -17.70
N VAL A 76 -6.15 2.03 -17.18
CA VAL A 76 -6.85 3.05 -17.98
C VAL A 76 -6.48 4.49 -17.63
N SER A 77 -5.79 4.71 -16.52
CA SER A 77 -5.19 6.02 -16.19
C SER A 77 -3.91 6.28 -16.99
N ASP A 78 -3.45 7.53 -17.03
CA ASP A 78 -2.13 7.85 -17.56
C ASP A 78 -1.03 7.40 -16.58
N PRO A 79 -0.24 6.37 -16.91
CA PRO A 79 0.76 5.83 -16.00
C PRO A 79 1.89 6.83 -15.71
N THR A 80 2.12 7.81 -16.58
CA THR A 80 3.19 8.80 -16.39
C THR A 80 2.94 9.70 -15.20
N ILE A 81 1.68 9.88 -14.80
CA ILE A 81 1.30 10.64 -13.61
C ILE A 81 1.62 9.85 -12.34
N ASN A 82 1.26 8.55 -12.30
CA ASN A 82 1.44 7.71 -11.11
C ASN A 82 2.90 7.26 -10.92
N PHE A 83 3.64 7.10 -12.03
CA PHE A 83 5.01 6.61 -12.07
C PHE A 83 6.02 7.69 -12.51
N GLN A 84 5.73 8.97 -12.30
CA GLN A 84 6.60 10.11 -12.66
C GLN A 84 8.03 10.06 -12.08
N HIS A 85 8.24 9.26 -11.04
CA HIS A 85 9.54 9.08 -10.40
C HIS A 85 10.43 8.04 -11.11
N SER A 86 9.88 7.32 -12.09
CA SER A 86 10.55 6.24 -12.81
C SER A 86 10.98 6.66 -14.21
N ASN A 87 12.06 6.06 -14.71
CA ASN A 87 12.44 6.13 -16.12
C ASN A 87 11.62 5.20 -17.02
N PHE A 88 10.84 4.31 -16.43
CA PHE A 88 9.89 3.43 -17.11
C PHE A 88 8.46 3.79 -16.64
N PRO A 89 7.89 4.91 -17.12
CA PRO A 89 6.64 5.46 -16.60
C PRO A 89 5.41 4.68 -17.13
N SER A 90 5.40 3.37 -16.90
CA SER A 90 4.37 2.42 -17.28
C SER A 90 4.17 1.41 -16.15
N VAL A 91 3.02 0.73 -16.17
CA VAL A 91 2.76 -0.37 -15.25
C VAL A 91 3.48 -1.64 -15.72
N ASN A 92 4.10 -2.36 -14.80
CA ASN A 92 5.08 -3.41 -15.12
C ASN A 92 4.53 -4.57 -15.99
N TYR A 93 3.25 -4.91 -15.87
CA TYR A 93 2.65 -6.00 -16.64
C TYR A 93 2.30 -5.63 -18.08
N LEU A 94 2.31 -4.33 -18.41
CA LEU A 94 2.18 -3.84 -19.78
C LEU A 94 3.54 -3.70 -20.48
N ASP A 95 4.67 -3.94 -19.80
CA ASP A 95 5.96 -4.01 -20.48
C ASP A 95 6.04 -5.26 -21.37
N ASP A 96 6.47 -5.09 -22.61
CA ASP A 96 6.59 -6.19 -23.60
C ASP A 96 7.82 -7.09 -23.33
N ASN A 97 8.80 -6.59 -22.59
CA ASN A 97 10.01 -7.33 -22.23
C ASN A 97 9.84 -8.12 -20.93
N LEU A 98 8.74 -7.92 -20.20
CA LEU A 98 8.46 -8.56 -18.92
C LEU A 98 7.21 -9.44 -19.01
N CYS A 99 7.32 -10.65 -18.48
CA CYS A 99 6.19 -11.53 -18.25
C CYS A 99 5.77 -11.39 -16.80
N ILE A 100 4.94 -10.38 -16.47
CA ILE A 100 4.36 -10.22 -15.13
C ILE A 100 2.96 -10.82 -15.12
N THR A 101 2.72 -11.73 -14.19
CA THR A 101 1.45 -12.45 -14.03
C THR A 101 0.67 -12.01 -12.81
N VAL A 102 1.36 -11.53 -11.77
CA VAL A 102 0.76 -10.97 -10.56
C VAL A 102 1.38 -9.60 -10.31
N PRO A 103 0.75 -8.51 -10.77
CA PRO A 103 1.27 -7.17 -10.56
C PRO A 103 1.09 -6.76 -9.09
N ILE A 104 2.15 -6.23 -8.50
CA ILE A 104 2.15 -5.73 -7.13
C ILE A 104 2.07 -4.21 -7.20
N PHE A 105 1.13 -3.62 -6.48
CA PHE A 105 1.03 -2.17 -6.28
C PHE A 105 1.34 -1.87 -4.82
N THR A 106 2.25 -0.93 -4.60
CA THR A 106 2.71 -0.62 -3.24
C THR A 106 3.00 0.85 -3.03
N ILE A 107 2.84 1.28 -1.79
CA ILE A 107 3.30 2.57 -1.29
C ILE A 107 4.48 2.33 -0.34
N HIS A 108 5.40 3.28 -0.26
CA HIS A 108 6.50 3.17 0.70
C HIS A 108 6.02 3.39 2.15
N GLY A 109 6.57 2.62 3.09
CA GLY A 109 6.35 2.80 4.53
C GLY A 109 7.32 3.77 5.20
N ASN A 110 7.16 3.96 6.52
CA ASN A 110 8.13 4.72 7.34
C ASN A 110 9.45 3.95 7.52
N HIS A 111 9.42 2.64 7.32
CA HIS A 111 10.59 1.78 7.23
C HIS A 111 10.96 1.46 5.79
N ASP A 112 10.54 2.29 4.83
CA ASP A 112 11.08 2.31 3.46
C ASP A 112 11.74 3.67 3.14
N ASP A 113 12.09 4.43 4.20
CA ASP A 113 12.68 5.77 4.20
C ASP A 113 13.46 6.11 2.92
N LEU A 114 13.01 7.19 2.30
CA LEU A 114 13.61 7.78 1.12
C LEU A 114 14.97 8.39 1.50
N SER A 115 16.05 7.69 1.18
CA SER A 115 17.42 8.10 1.51
C SER A 115 18.07 8.90 0.36
N GLY A 116 19.06 9.74 0.68
CA GLY A 116 19.81 10.52 -0.31
C GLY A 116 18.94 11.46 -1.14
N LYS A 117 18.77 11.16 -2.44
CA LYS A 117 17.89 11.91 -3.37
C LYS A 117 16.41 11.49 -3.28
N GLY A 118 16.02 10.86 -2.19
CA GLY A 118 14.67 10.37 -1.98
C GLY A 118 14.42 8.99 -2.62
N LEU A 119 15.42 8.11 -2.61
CA LEU A 119 15.32 6.74 -3.15
C LEU A 119 15.25 5.71 -2.02
N SER A 120 14.51 4.63 -2.27
CA SER A 120 14.28 3.49 -1.39
C SER A 120 14.68 2.18 -2.05
N ALA A 121 14.65 1.08 -1.29
CA ALA A 121 14.78 -0.26 -1.87
C ALA A 121 13.64 -0.58 -2.86
N LEU A 122 12.46 0.02 -2.67
CA LEU A 122 11.31 -0.18 -3.55
C LEU A 122 11.52 0.45 -4.92
N ASP A 123 12.26 1.57 -5.01
CA ASP A 123 12.61 2.17 -6.30
C ASP A 123 13.45 1.20 -7.16
N VAL A 124 14.37 0.44 -6.55
CA VAL A 124 15.15 -0.58 -7.28
C VAL A 124 14.26 -1.74 -7.77
N LEU A 125 13.28 -2.15 -6.96
CA LEU A 125 12.34 -3.20 -7.34
C LEU A 125 11.35 -2.72 -8.42
N HIS A 126 10.96 -1.45 -8.38
CA HIS A 126 10.14 -0.80 -9.39
C HIS A 126 10.87 -0.69 -10.73
N GLU A 127 12.08 -0.13 -10.72
CA GLU A 127 12.93 0.03 -11.92
C GLU A 127 13.34 -1.31 -12.54
N SER A 128 13.35 -2.40 -11.76
CA SER A 128 13.58 -3.76 -12.27
C SER A 128 12.31 -4.46 -12.77
N GLY A 129 11.15 -3.77 -12.75
CA GLY A 129 9.87 -4.27 -13.22
C GLY A 129 9.20 -5.30 -12.31
N LEU A 130 9.68 -5.47 -11.08
CA LEU A 130 9.18 -6.50 -10.16
C LEU A 130 7.94 -6.05 -9.36
N LEU A 131 7.70 -4.74 -9.26
CA LEU A 131 6.54 -4.14 -8.60
C LEU A 131 6.23 -2.73 -9.14
N ASN A 132 5.08 -2.18 -8.77
CA ASN A 132 4.61 -0.85 -9.12
C ASN A 132 4.57 0.02 -7.86
N LEU A 133 5.62 0.81 -7.63
CA LEU A 133 5.66 1.79 -6.55
C LEU A 133 4.80 2.99 -6.96
N PHE A 134 3.84 3.40 -6.14
CA PHE A 134 3.00 4.57 -6.40
C PHE A 134 2.79 5.39 -5.11
N GLY A 135 2.08 6.52 -5.22
CA GLY A 135 1.77 7.36 -4.06
C GLY A 135 2.99 8.01 -3.39
N LYS A 136 4.09 8.18 -4.14
CA LYS A 136 5.32 8.81 -3.68
C LYS A 136 5.23 10.33 -3.86
N TYR A 137 5.38 11.08 -2.76
CA TYR A 137 5.25 12.53 -2.75
C TYR A 137 6.43 13.19 -2.05
N SER A 138 7.01 14.21 -2.69
CA SER A 138 8.13 14.99 -2.16
C SER A 138 7.69 16.26 -1.43
N ASP A 139 6.53 16.83 -1.79
CA ASP A 139 5.99 18.05 -1.19
C ASP A 139 4.55 17.83 -0.70
N LEU A 140 4.29 18.23 0.55
CA LEU A 140 2.98 18.14 1.20
C LEU A 140 2.22 19.45 1.22
N ASP A 141 2.84 20.58 0.85
CA ASP A 141 2.18 21.88 0.89
C ASP A 141 1.13 22.04 -0.22
N GLN A 142 1.28 21.32 -1.33
CA GLN A 142 0.30 21.16 -2.41
C GLN A 142 0.24 19.69 -2.86
N LEU A 143 -0.32 18.84 -2.00
CA LEU A 143 -0.44 17.42 -2.29
C LEU A 143 -1.64 17.16 -3.20
N GLU A 144 -1.38 16.79 -4.45
CA GLU A 144 -2.39 16.33 -5.39
C GLU A 144 -2.27 14.81 -5.62
N VAL A 145 -3.32 14.08 -5.29
CA VAL A 145 -3.36 12.61 -5.34
C VAL A 145 -4.19 12.17 -6.54
N ALA A 146 -3.52 11.60 -7.54
CA ALA A 146 -4.15 11.00 -8.71
C ALA A 146 -4.34 9.49 -8.51
N PRO A 147 -5.50 8.92 -8.88
CA PRO A 147 -5.72 7.48 -8.80
C PRO A 147 -4.95 6.74 -9.89
N ILE A 148 -4.65 5.48 -9.60
CA ILE A 148 -4.47 4.44 -10.61
C ILE A 148 -5.87 3.92 -10.95
N LEU A 149 -6.24 3.93 -12.22
CA LEU A 149 -7.53 3.45 -12.69
C LEU A 149 -7.36 2.07 -13.32
N LEU A 150 -8.00 1.08 -12.70
CA LEU A 150 -7.99 -0.31 -13.12
C LEU A 150 -9.38 -0.73 -13.55
N LYS A 151 -9.47 -1.53 -14.61
CA LYS A 151 -10.76 -2.05 -15.09
C LYS A 151 -10.64 -3.53 -15.42
N ARG A 152 -11.69 -4.29 -15.11
CA ARG A 152 -11.86 -5.66 -15.55
C ARG A 152 -13.33 -5.92 -15.82
N GLY A 153 -13.67 -6.23 -17.07
CA GLY A 153 -15.06 -6.36 -17.50
C GLY A 153 -15.84 -5.06 -17.22
N CYS A 154 -16.92 -5.13 -16.44
CA CYS A 154 -17.68 -3.95 -16.00
C CYS A 154 -17.15 -3.29 -14.72
N THR A 155 -16.24 -3.93 -13.98
CA THR A 155 -15.76 -3.43 -12.69
C THR A 155 -14.64 -2.42 -12.87
N LYS A 156 -14.74 -1.30 -12.14
CA LYS A 156 -13.83 -0.16 -12.20
C LYS A 156 -13.31 0.18 -10.81
N ILE A 157 -11.99 0.23 -10.65
CA ILE A 157 -11.30 0.51 -9.38
C ILE A 157 -10.47 1.78 -9.52
N ALA A 158 -10.70 2.73 -8.61
CA ALA A 158 -9.86 3.91 -8.47
C ALA A 158 -8.98 3.76 -7.23
N LEU A 159 -7.73 3.40 -7.44
CA LEU A 159 -6.74 3.11 -6.40
C LEU A 159 -5.89 4.35 -6.10
N TYR A 160 -6.08 4.92 -4.93
CA TYR A 160 -5.31 6.05 -4.40
C TYR A 160 -4.30 5.55 -3.38
N GLY A 161 -3.13 6.20 -3.33
CA GLY A 161 -2.08 5.85 -2.39
C GLY A 161 -1.37 7.09 -1.88
N ILE A 162 -1.09 7.12 -0.59
CA ILE A 162 -0.21 8.11 0.02
C ILE A 162 0.84 7.35 0.81
N GLY A 163 2.05 7.26 0.25
CA GLY A 163 3.22 6.71 0.93
C GLY A 163 3.52 7.47 2.22
N SER A 164 4.20 6.80 3.14
CA SER A 164 4.41 7.29 4.50
C SER A 164 4.95 8.71 4.53
N GLN A 165 4.24 9.56 5.26
CA GLN A 165 4.64 10.93 5.55
C GLN A 165 4.84 11.09 7.04
N ARG A 166 5.47 12.21 7.44
CA ARG A 166 5.45 12.61 8.84
C ARG A 166 4.01 12.84 9.31
N ASP A 167 3.58 12.10 10.33
CA ASP A 167 2.18 12.11 10.82
C ASP A 167 1.68 13.54 11.11
N ASP A 168 2.52 14.37 11.74
CA ASP A 168 2.17 15.75 12.09
C ASP A 168 1.92 16.65 10.87
N ARG A 169 2.66 16.42 9.79
CA ARG A 169 2.50 17.15 8.53
C ARG A 169 1.27 16.68 7.78
N LEU A 170 1.09 15.37 7.63
CA LEU A 170 -0.03 14.81 6.88
C LEU A 170 -1.37 15.08 7.58
N ALA A 171 -1.43 14.90 8.91
CA ALA A 171 -2.62 15.21 9.69
C ALA A 171 -3.00 16.70 9.58
N ARG A 172 -2.01 17.60 9.53
CA ARG A 172 -2.23 19.04 9.28
C ARG A 172 -2.71 19.30 7.86
N ALA A 173 -2.15 18.64 6.86
CA ALA A 173 -2.56 18.78 5.46
C ALA A 173 -4.03 18.36 5.26
N PHE A 174 -4.42 17.21 5.80
CA PHE A 174 -5.82 16.76 5.85
C PHE A 174 -6.72 17.77 6.58
N SER A 175 -6.33 18.20 7.79
CA SER A 175 -7.16 19.10 8.60
C SER A 175 -7.35 20.49 7.96
N LYS A 176 -6.41 20.92 7.12
CA LYS A 176 -6.45 22.20 6.40
C LYS A 176 -7.01 22.08 4.99
N GLY A 177 -7.46 20.90 4.54
CA GLY A 177 -7.95 20.68 3.18
C GLY A 177 -6.89 20.93 2.10
N LYS A 178 -5.60 20.76 2.42
CA LYS A 178 -4.50 20.97 1.47
C LYS A 178 -4.32 19.81 0.50
N ILE A 179 -4.90 18.65 0.80
CA ILE A 179 -4.81 17.45 -0.04
C ILE A 179 -5.95 17.48 -1.04
N LYS A 180 -5.62 17.48 -2.33
CA LYS A 180 -6.58 17.44 -3.43
C LYS A 180 -6.58 16.05 -4.05
N PHE A 181 -7.72 15.39 -4.06
CA PHE A 181 -7.88 14.11 -4.75
C PHE A 181 -8.47 14.36 -6.13
N LYS A 182 -7.73 14.01 -7.18
CA LYS A 182 -8.25 14.03 -8.56
C LYS A 182 -9.27 12.91 -8.70
N ARG A 183 -10.51 13.23 -9.09
CA ARG A 183 -11.55 12.24 -9.35
C ARG A 183 -11.61 11.96 -10.87
N PRO A 184 -11.88 10.71 -11.28
CA PRO A 184 -12.25 10.41 -12.65
C PRO A 184 -13.49 11.21 -13.06
N GLU A 185 -13.68 11.43 -14.36
CA GLU A 185 -14.87 12.14 -14.88
C GLU A 185 -16.17 11.35 -14.66
N GLU A 186 -16.08 10.02 -14.65
CA GLU A 186 -17.20 9.12 -14.34
C GLU A 186 -17.29 8.88 -12.82
N ASP A 187 -18.51 8.77 -12.28
CA ASP A 187 -18.74 8.51 -10.86
C ASP A 187 -18.85 7.01 -10.49
N ASP A 188 -18.86 6.11 -11.48
CA ASP A 188 -19.03 4.66 -11.30
C ASP A 188 -17.69 3.94 -11.05
N TRP A 189 -16.99 4.35 -9.99
CA TRP A 189 -15.73 3.73 -9.55
C TRP A 189 -15.85 3.26 -8.12
N PHE A 190 -15.21 2.13 -7.81
CA PHE A 190 -14.97 1.74 -6.43
C PHE A 190 -13.64 2.33 -5.96
N TYR A 191 -13.72 3.20 -4.96
CA TYR A 191 -12.63 4.07 -4.53
C TYR A 191 -11.87 3.47 -3.34
N ILE A 192 -10.60 3.14 -3.55
CA ILE A 192 -9.71 2.58 -2.52
C ILE A 192 -8.64 3.60 -2.17
N LEU A 193 -8.41 3.84 -0.88
CA LEU A 193 -7.26 4.62 -0.38
C LEU A 193 -6.30 3.72 0.39
N VAL A 194 -5.02 3.75 0.03
CA VAL A 194 -3.94 3.07 0.77
C VAL A 194 -3.11 4.10 1.53
N LEU A 195 -2.96 3.91 2.85
CA LEU A 195 -2.21 4.78 3.76
C LEU A 195 -1.23 3.98 4.61
N HIS A 196 -0.12 4.61 5.00
CA HIS A 196 0.83 4.05 5.95
C HIS A 196 1.13 5.07 7.06
N GLN A 197 0.25 5.19 8.06
CA GLN A 197 0.29 6.26 9.10
C GLN A 197 -0.18 5.75 10.45
N ASN A 198 0.21 6.45 11.53
CA ASN A 198 -0.37 6.20 12.85
C ASN A 198 -1.90 6.37 12.82
N ARG A 199 -2.62 5.36 13.32
CA ARG A 199 -4.09 5.36 13.43
C ARG A 199 -4.57 5.84 14.81
N PRO A 200 -4.17 5.22 15.95
CA PRO A 200 -4.51 5.74 17.26
C PRO A 200 -3.59 6.90 17.67
N PRO A 201 -4.04 7.80 18.55
CA PRO A 201 -3.20 8.85 19.11
C PRO A 201 -2.09 8.25 19.99
N ARG A 202 -0.83 8.34 19.53
CA ARG A 202 0.35 7.83 20.26
C ARG A 202 0.83 8.76 21.40
N SER A 203 0.49 10.05 21.34
CA SER A 203 0.86 11.02 22.38
C SER A 203 -0.25 12.01 22.67
N LYS A 204 -0.55 12.24 23.95
CA LYS A 204 -1.47 13.28 24.44
C LYS A 204 -0.75 14.61 24.74
N LEU A 205 0.58 14.63 24.72
CA LEU A 205 1.42 15.76 25.15
C LEU A 205 1.81 16.69 23.99
N ARG A 206 1.77 16.22 22.74
CA ARG A 206 2.09 17.05 21.57
C ARG A 206 0.84 17.78 21.06
N SER A 207 0.97 19.08 20.85
CA SER A 207 -0.07 19.92 20.23
C SER A 207 -0.28 19.60 18.74
N THR A 208 0.72 19.01 18.09
CA THR A 208 0.62 18.48 16.73
C THR A 208 0.03 17.07 16.77
N LYS A 209 -1.02 16.82 15.96
CA LYS A 209 -1.64 15.49 15.83
C LYS A 209 -0.54 14.48 15.46
N SER A 210 -0.42 13.42 16.26
CA SER A 210 0.55 12.32 16.07
C SER A 210 -0.02 11.15 15.27
N HIS A 211 -1.17 11.35 14.62
CA HIS A 211 -1.92 10.35 13.88
C HIS A 211 -2.81 11.05 12.85
N VAL A 212 -3.22 10.31 11.82
CA VAL A 212 -4.23 10.76 10.86
C VAL A 212 -5.60 10.33 11.36
N SER A 213 -6.49 11.28 11.63
CA SER A 213 -7.88 10.94 11.99
C SER A 213 -8.64 10.53 10.74
N PHE A 214 -9.26 9.35 10.76
CA PHE A 214 -10.13 8.88 9.67
C PHE A 214 -11.26 9.87 9.35
N LYS A 215 -11.67 10.72 10.31
CA LYS A 215 -12.69 11.75 10.08
C LYS A 215 -12.30 12.82 9.06
N CYS A 216 -11.00 12.95 8.78
CA CYS A 216 -10.49 13.90 7.80
C CYS A 216 -10.37 13.29 6.39
N ILE A 217 -10.60 11.98 6.24
CA ILE A 217 -10.61 11.31 4.94
C ILE A 217 -11.91 11.69 4.21
N PRO A 218 -11.86 12.01 2.90
CA PRO A 218 -13.05 12.25 2.09
C PRO A 218 -14.05 11.09 2.15
N ASP A 219 -15.33 11.40 2.00
CA ASP A 219 -16.45 10.45 2.05
C ASP A 219 -16.67 9.67 0.76
N PHE A 220 -16.08 10.08 -0.35
CA PHE A 220 -16.19 9.36 -1.62
C PHE A 220 -15.39 8.04 -1.63
N PHE A 221 -14.52 7.80 -0.65
CA PHE A 221 -13.80 6.53 -0.55
C PHE A 221 -14.73 5.44 -0.05
N ASP A 222 -14.68 4.25 -0.65
CA ASP A 222 -15.44 3.08 -0.19
C ASP A 222 -14.64 2.29 0.85
N VAL A 223 -13.33 2.16 0.62
CA VAL A 223 -12.42 1.37 1.46
C VAL A 223 -11.09 2.10 1.69
N VAL A 224 -10.62 2.09 2.93
CA VAL A 224 -9.29 2.55 3.32
C VAL A 224 -8.47 1.37 3.84
N ILE A 225 -7.37 1.05 3.14
CA ILE A 225 -6.38 0.08 3.59
C ILE A 225 -5.32 0.81 4.42
N TRP A 226 -5.21 0.44 5.69
CA TRP A 226 -4.41 1.15 6.69
C TRP A 226 -3.20 0.31 7.13
N GLY A 227 -2.02 0.62 6.60
CA GLY A 227 -0.73 0.09 7.03
C GLY A 227 -0.13 0.88 8.20
N HIS A 228 1.11 0.58 8.60
CA HIS A 228 1.82 1.08 9.81
C HIS A 228 1.43 0.36 11.11
N GLU A 229 0.14 0.13 11.33
CA GLU A 229 -0.31 -0.51 12.56
C GLU A 229 -0.10 -2.03 12.46
N HIS A 230 0.73 -2.57 13.35
CA HIS A 230 1.07 -4.00 13.35
C HIS A 230 -0.01 -4.91 13.96
N GLU A 231 -0.99 -4.31 14.64
CA GLU A 231 -2.17 -5.05 15.15
C GLU A 231 -2.98 -5.58 13.97
N CYS A 232 -3.22 -6.88 13.91
CA CYS A 232 -4.05 -7.47 12.86
C CYS A 232 -5.53 -7.26 13.17
N LEU A 233 -6.19 -6.40 12.40
CA LEU A 233 -7.63 -6.15 12.39
C LEU A 233 -8.12 -6.27 10.93
N ILE A 234 -8.02 -7.49 10.39
CA ILE A 234 -8.24 -7.78 8.97
C ILE A 234 -9.71 -7.68 8.55
N ASP A 235 -10.64 -7.92 9.48
CA ASP A 235 -12.07 -7.79 9.21
C ASP A 235 -12.44 -6.32 8.92
N PRO A 236 -13.18 -6.03 7.83
CA PRO A 236 -13.54 -4.66 7.48
C PRO A 236 -14.31 -3.94 8.59
N ASP A 237 -13.73 -2.86 9.10
CA ASP A 237 -14.29 -2.03 10.16
C ASP A 237 -15.11 -0.89 9.56
N PHE A 238 -16.44 -1.04 9.54
CA PHE A 238 -17.36 -0.02 9.03
C PHE A 238 -17.35 1.23 9.91
N LYS A 239 -17.00 2.37 9.32
CA LYS A 239 -17.09 3.68 9.97
C LYS A 239 -18.25 4.45 9.39
N SER A 240 -19.10 4.97 10.27
CA SER A 240 -20.11 5.98 9.96
C SER A 240 -19.95 7.14 10.93
N PHE A 241 -19.84 8.36 10.42
CA PHE A 241 -19.62 9.55 11.25
C PHE A 241 -20.14 10.82 10.57
N ASP A 242 -20.61 11.76 11.39
CA ASP A 242 -21.03 13.09 10.92
C ASP A 242 -19.86 14.07 11.01
N VAL A 243 -19.59 14.77 9.90
CA VAL A 243 -18.75 15.97 9.88
C VAL A 243 -19.54 17.11 9.26
N ASN A 244 -19.88 18.12 10.08
CA ASN A 244 -20.60 19.33 9.66
C ASN A 244 -21.96 19.07 8.98
N GLY A 245 -22.71 18.05 9.43
CA GLY A 245 -24.02 17.69 8.89
C GLY A 245 -23.97 16.78 7.67
N GLN A 246 -22.79 16.28 7.29
CA GLN A 246 -22.61 15.28 6.23
C GLN A 246 -22.32 13.92 6.86
N ASN A 247 -23.21 12.96 6.61
CA ASN A 247 -22.99 11.57 6.99
C ASN A 247 -21.95 10.95 6.05
N LYS A 248 -20.82 10.57 6.61
CA LYS A 248 -19.71 9.93 5.90
C LYS A 248 -19.63 8.48 6.31
N SER A 249 -19.39 7.59 5.35
CA SER A 249 -19.18 6.18 5.65
C SER A 249 -18.23 5.49 4.70
N PHE A 250 -17.37 4.63 5.26
CA PHE A 250 -16.45 3.77 4.51
C PHE A 250 -15.96 2.63 5.40
N TYR A 251 -15.33 1.62 4.80
CA TYR A 251 -14.68 0.54 5.54
C TYR A 251 -13.21 0.85 5.75
N ILE A 252 -12.67 0.48 6.92
CA ILE A 252 -11.23 0.46 7.17
C ILE A 252 -10.77 -0.99 7.30
N ILE A 253 -9.76 -1.38 6.55
CA ILE A 253 -9.08 -2.67 6.69
C ILE A 253 -7.67 -2.39 7.20
N GLN A 254 -7.29 -2.99 8.33
CA GLN A 254 -5.96 -2.86 8.92
C GLN A 254 -5.31 -4.24 8.98
N PRO A 255 -4.55 -4.64 7.93
CA PRO A 255 -4.05 -6.01 7.81
C PRO A 255 -3.16 -6.45 8.98
N GLY A 256 -2.44 -5.50 9.60
CA GLY A 256 -1.37 -5.79 10.53
C GLY A 256 -0.08 -6.17 9.81
N SER A 257 0.98 -6.36 10.59
CA SER A 257 2.26 -6.86 10.07
C SER A 257 2.25 -8.36 9.86
N THR A 258 3.12 -8.87 8.99
CA THR A 258 3.24 -10.33 8.76
C THR A 258 4.30 -11.00 9.64
N VAL A 259 5.03 -10.21 10.41
CA VAL A 259 6.00 -10.65 11.42
C VAL A 259 5.91 -9.76 12.65
N ALA A 260 6.15 -10.33 13.83
CA ALA A 260 6.23 -9.55 15.06
C ALA A 260 7.59 -8.82 15.14
N THR A 261 7.57 -7.50 15.17
CA THR A 261 8.74 -6.63 15.33
C THR A 261 8.97 -6.20 16.77
N ALA A 262 7.94 -6.28 17.62
CA ALA A 262 7.97 -5.92 19.03
C ALA A 262 7.14 -6.91 19.87
N LEU A 263 7.51 -7.06 21.15
CA LEU A 263 6.74 -7.87 22.11
C LEU A 263 5.65 -7.00 22.75
N SER A 264 4.53 -6.82 22.05
CA SER A 264 3.39 -6.05 22.53
C SER A 264 2.08 -6.85 22.44
N THR A 265 1.06 -6.40 23.17
CA THR A 265 -0.29 -7.01 23.16
C THR A 265 -0.93 -6.96 21.78
N GLU A 266 -0.67 -5.89 21.04
CA GLU A 266 -1.16 -5.68 19.68
C GLU A 266 -0.54 -6.67 18.70
N GLU A 267 0.77 -6.93 18.82
CA GLU A 267 1.49 -7.85 17.95
C GLU A 267 1.28 -9.33 18.30
N ALA A 268 0.75 -9.63 19.49
CA ALA A 268 0.40 -11.00 19.90
C ALA A 268 -0.84 -11.56 19.17
N LYS A 269 -1.64 -10.71 18.53
CA LYS A 269 -2.78 -11.17 17.71
C LYS A 269 -2.31 -12.01 16.53
N ARG A 270 -3.10 -13.02 16.17
CA ARG A 270 -2.84 -13.86 14.99
C ARG A 270 -2.81 -12.99 13.73
N LYS A 271 -1.75 -13.12 12.94
CA LYS A 271 -1.55 -12.37 11.69
C LYS A 271 -2.34 -13.01 10.55
N HIS A 272 -2.88 -12.18 9.67
CA HIS A 272 -3.66 -12.60 8.51
C HIS A 272 -3.30 -11.73 7.30
N ILE A 273 -3.59 -12.25 6.11
CA ILE A 273 -3.67 -11.51 4.86
C ILE A 273 -5.12 -11.51 4.40
N GLY A 274 -5.51 -10.51 3.60
CA GLY A 274 -6.88 -10.40 3.07
C GLY A 274 -6.94 -10.76 1.60
N ILE A 275 -8.04 -11.40 1.17
CA ILE A 275 -8.45 -11.42 -0.24
C ILE A 275 -9.71 -10.58 -0.33
N MET A 276 -9.66 -9.52 -1.11
CA MET A 276 -10.77 -8.61 -1.39
C MET A 276 -11.25 -8.78 -2.83
#